data_AF-A0A344UKH1-F1
#
_entry.id   AF-A0A344UKH1-F1
#
_cell.length_a   1.000
_cell.length_b   1.000
_cell.length_c   1.000
_cell.angle_alpha   90.00
_cell.angle_beta   90.00
_cell.angle_gamma   90.00
#
_symmetry.space_group_name_H-M   'P 1'
#
loop_
_entity.id
_entity.type
_entity.pdbx_description
1 polymer ?
#
loop_
_entity_poly.entity_id
_entity_poly.type
_entity_poly.pdbx_seq_one_letter_code
_entity_poly.pdbx_strand_id
1 'polypeptide(L)'
;MKSLPRNARIRGEPFLPNRFIFGDAVDEQGLEGTEYLVHTESPAFVCRLVGNDDTDFPGRERDGLASAVLFDDEENLTVYVCNLRLRLFDFNFYDEIEPSVGELQEICDEAMRVYQQLHKAYADRDAAGPEPREMRTGPTKPLPPAERQLAVGRLAEQARQAVGKPMEAAQLAAAVQMALLAGDQAVFTEAQLSLGGETAARQLLVNSARDAVAFPEVMRKDGHVVSFELWALPFAFSRSQGGVWWHFPRLESLEVALADALEVPEKSILWISPTLFTVDMLNERACQDLVQLAPVMDAGCDFAPLDPDSSRATYEAARKTSEPQLVMSWIPFLVERGALPPDRARRLARRALDAAMPLVQQAIAAEMEYGEAELFAPLPWWEALSSGMRAWNRKRLGVSVALLATSQGGIEKLEAVAEYQPEIQGYEVGLRLKGGEEIAARVPWLVVPDVAPDRDASWRDLSDCLREAGIPLSQSVARLH
;
A
#
# COMPACT_ATOMS: atom_id res chain seq x y z
N MET A 1 -12.17 -14.82 -14.30
CA MET A 1 -12.62 -13.88 -13.24
C MET A 1 -11.49 -13.68 -12.24
N LYS A 2 -11.10 -12.43 -11.95
CA LYS A 2 -10.17 -12.15 -10.84
C LYS A 2 -10.89 -12.38 -9.51
N SER A 3 -10.23 -13.01 -8.54
CA SER A 3 -10.74 -13.18 -7.20
C SER A 3 -11.03 -11.82 -6.58
N LEU A 4 -12.26 -11.62 -6.10
CA LEU A 4 -12.60 -10.48 -5.26
C LEU A 4 -11.69 -10.44 -4.01
N PRO A 5 -11.40 -9.27 -3.43
CA PRO A 5 -10.63 -9.18 -2.20
C PRO A 5 -11.29 -10.01 -1.10
N ARG A 6 -10.48 -10.76 -0.33
CA ARG A 6 -10.91 -11.74 0.69
C ARG A 6 -11.97 -11.22 1.68
N ASN A 7 -12.05 -9.91 1.91
CA ASN A 7 -12.90 -9.27 2.93
C ASN A 7 -13.67 -8.03 2.42
N ALA A 8 -13.85 -7.86 1.11
CA ALA A 8 -14.69 -6.77 0.62
C ALA A 8 -16.15 -6.99 1.05
N ARG A 9 -16.65 -6.18 1.98
CA ARG A 9 -18.11 -6.04 2.17
C ARG A 9 -18.65 -5.34 0.93
N ILE A 10 -19.08 -6.13 -0.06
CA ILE A 10 -19.87 -5.63 -1.17
C ILE A 10 -21.16 -5.10 -0.55
N ARG A 11 -21.28 -3.78 -0.42
CA ARG A 11 -22.58 -3.15 -0.19
C ARG A 11 -23.39 -3.49 -1.44
N GLY A 12 -24.33 -4.42 -1.32
CA GLY A 12 -25.32 -4.62 -2.36
C GLY A 12 -26.07 -3.30 -2.54
N GLU A 13 -25.90 -2.66 -3.69
CA GLU A 13 -26.76 -1.54 -4.06
C GLU A 13 -28.19 -2.06 -4.24
N PRO A 14 -29.21 -1.34 -3.77
CA PRO A 14 -30.59 -1.74 -3.92
C PRO A 14 -31.07 -1.37 -5.33
N PHE A 15 -30.48 -1.98 -6.36
CA PHE A 15 -31.11 -1.96 -7.68
C PHE A 15 -32.30 -2.93 -7.66
N LEU A 16 -33.47 -2.44 -8.05
CA LEU A 16 -34.57 -3.31 -8.49
C LEU A 16 -34.01 -4.26 -9.55
N PRO A 17 -34.33 -5.57 -9.53
CA PRO A 17 -33.80 -6.49 -10.54
C PRO A 17 -34.13 -5.95 -11.93
N ASN A 18 -33.09 -5.77 -12.75
CA ASN A 18 -33.23 -5.40 -14.15
C ASN A 18 -34.09 -6.49 -14.83
N ARG A 19 -34.93 -6.10 -15.79
CA ARG A 19 -35.82 -7.03 -16.50
C ARG A 19 -35.10 -8.15 -17.26
N PHE A 20 -33.80 -7.97 -17.49
CA PHE A 20 -32.88 -8.97 -18.01
C PHE A 20 -31.81 -9.31 -16.98
N ILE A 21 -31.66 -10.59 -16.67
CA ILE A 21 -30.62 -11.13 -15.79
C ILE A 21 -29.77 -12.10 -16.60
N PHE A 22 -28.46 -11.84 -16.66
CA PHE A 22 -27.48 -12.72 -17.27
C PHE A 22 -26.73 -13.47 -16.18
N GLY A 23 -26.52 -14.77 -16.37
CA GLY A 23 -25.86 -15.60 -15.37
C GLY A 23 -25.05 -16.72 -15.97
N ASP A 24 -24.00 -17.11 -15.25
CA ASP A 24 -23.20 -18.29 -15.54
C ASP A 24 -23.63 -19.45 -14.63
N ALA A 25 -23.47 -20.68 -15.11
CA ALA A 25 -23.61 -21.89 -14.30
C ALA A 25 -22.26 -22.57 -14.08
N VAL A 26 -22.08 -23.14 -12.89
CA VAL A 26 -20.90 -23.92 -12.51
C VAL A 26 -21.34 -25.31 -12.09
N ASP A 27 -20.75 -26.33 -12.70
CA ASP A 27 -20.95 -27.74 -12.37
C ASP A 27 -19.66 -28.38 -11.81
N GLU A 28 -19.67 -29.71 -11.62
CA GLU A 28 -18.50 -30.45 -11.12
C GLU A 28 -17.29 -30.41 -12.08
N GLN A 29 -17.48 -30.03 -13.34
CA GLN A 29 -16.48 -29.98 -14.41
C GLN A 29 -15.98 -28.55 -14.67
N GLY A 30 -16.68 -27.54 -14.15
CA GLY A 30 -16.25 -26.15 -14.16
C GLY A 30 -17.36 -25.19 -14.59
N LEU A 31 -16.97 -24.08 -15.21
CA LEU A 31 -17.92 -23.14 -15.81
C LEU A 31 -18.54 -23.78 -17.06
N GLU A 32 -19.87 -23.77 -17.16
CA GLU A 32 -20.55 -24.23 -18.37
C GLU A 32 -20.13 -23.39 -19.59
N GLY A 33 -20.13 -24.00 -20.78
CA GLY A 33 -19.81 -23.31 -22.04
C GLY A 33 -20.93 -22.38 -22.53
N THR A 34 -22.04 -22.30 -21.80
CA THR A 34 -23.22 -21.50 -22.12
C THR A 34 -23.61 -20.63 -20.93
N GLU A 35 -24.01 -19.40 -21.24
CA GLU A 35 -24.60 -18.47 -20.27
C GLU A 35 -26.13 -18.64 -20.27
N TYR A 36 -26.79 -18.01 -19.31
CA TYR A 36 -28.24 -18.01 -19.16
C TYR A 36 -28.79 -16.59 -19.18
N LEU A 37 -29.92 -16.41 -19.85
CA LEU A 37 -30.71 -15.18 -19.84
C LEU A 37 -32.06 -15.45 -19.20
N VAL A 38 -32.41 -14.65 -18.20
CA VAL A 38 -33.75 -14.60 -17.61
C VAL A 38 -34.40 -13.28 -17.98
N HIS A 39 -35.58 -13.35 -18.58
CA HIS A 39 -36.48 -12.23 -18.78
C HIS A 39 -37.58 -12.28 -17.71
N THR A 40 -37.67 -11.26 -16.87
CA THR A 40 -38.55 -11.27 -15.67
C THR A 40 -39.90 -10.59 -15.89
N GLU A 41 -40.15 -10.00 -17.06
CA GLU A 41 -41.42 -9.38 -17.42
C GLU A 41 -42.22 -10.30 -18.35
N SER A 42 -43.53 -10.11 -18.45
CA SER A 42 -44.38 -10.92 -19.33
C SER A 42 -44.03 -10.68 -20.81
N PRO A 43 -43.77 -11.73 -21.62
CA PRO A 43 -43.71 -13.14 -21.24
C PRO A 43 -42.40 -13.48 -20.54
N ALA A 44 -42.49 -14.03 -19.32
CA ALA A 44 -41.33 -14.37 -18.52
C ALA A 44 -40.72 -15.68 -18.99
N PHE A 45 -39.41 -15.72 -19.20
CA PHE A 45 -38.72 -16.93 -19.64
C PHE A 45 -37.29 -17.01 -19.14
N VAL A 46 -36.75 -18.22 -19.21
CA VAL A 46 -35.31 -18.48 -19.16
C VAL A 46 -34.87 -19.14 -20.47
N CYS A 47 -33.72 -18.74 -20.99
CA CYS A 47 -33.09 -19.38 -22.14
C CYS A 47 -31.57 -19.43 -21.97
N ARG A 48 -30.92 -20.23 -22.80
CA ARG A 48 -29.46 -20.31 -22.89
C ARG A 48 -28.93 -19.31 -23.90
N LEU A 49 -27.74 -18.80 -23.63
CA LEU A 49 -26.99 -17.86 -24.47
C LEU A 49 -25.63 -18.47 -24.80
N VAL A 50 -25.27 -18.44 -26.08
CA VAL A 50 -23.95 -18.85 -26.56
C VAL A 50 -23.39 -17.84 -27.55
N GLY A 51 -22.06 -17.65 -27.50
CA GLY A 51 -21.32 -16.84 -28.47
C GLY A 51 -20.67 -17.66 -29.58
N ASN A 52 -20.10 -16.97 -30.56
CA ASN A 52 -19.49 -17.56 -31.76
C ASN A 52 -20.47 -18.39 -32.62
N ASP A 53 -21.75 -18.03 -32.64
CA ASP A 53 -22.75 -18.72 -33.46
C ASP A 53 -22.78 -18.19 -34.90
N ASP A 54 -22.71 -19.11 -35.87
CA ASP A 54 -22.66 -18.82 -37.30
C ASP A 54 -23.92 -19.26 -38.08
N THR A 55 -25.06 -19.43 -37.40
CA THR A 55 -26.34 -19.82 -38.02
C THR A 55 -26.81 -18.79 -39.06
N ASP A 56 -27.01 -19.20 -40.31
CA ASP A 56 -27.41 -18.28 -41.39
C ASP A 56 -28.85 -17.77 -41.22
N PHE A 57 -29.09 -16.49 -41.55
CA PHE A 57 -30.43 -15.89 -41.54
C PHE A 57 -30.54 -14.70 -42.50
N PRO A 58 -31.74 -14.39 -43.04
CA PRO A 58 -31.92 -13.27 -43.95
C PRO A 58 -31.52 -11.93 -43.34
N GLY A 59 -30.53 -11.26 -43.93
CA GLY A 59 -30.07 -9.95 -43.49
C GLY A 59 -28.94 -9.97 -42.45
N ARG A 60 -28.29 -11.12 -42.22
CA ARG A 60 -27.12 -11.24 -41.34
C ARG A 60 -26.00 -10.23 -41.65
N GLU A 61 -25.74 -9.98 -42.93
CA GLU A 61 -24.72 -9.03 -43.40
C GLU A 61 -25.15 -7.56 -43.39
N ARG A 62 -26.28 -7.22 -42.78
CA ARG A 62 -26.79 -5.85 -42.73
C ARG A 62 -26.02 -5.01 -41.71
N ASP A 63 -25.81 -3.72 -42.03
CA ASP A 63 -25.31 -2.73 -41.08
C ASP A 63 -26.29 -2.49 -39.91
N GLY A 64 -25.78 -2.50 -38.68
CA GLY A 64 -26.57 -2.39 -37.44
C GLY A 64 -26.98 -3.75 -36.87
N LEU A 65 -27.74 -3.77 -35.76
CA LEU A 65 -28.23 -5.04 -35.20
C LEU A 65 -29.27 -5.64 -36.16
N ALA A 66 -28.99 -6.86 -36.64
CA ALA A 66 -29.92 -7.67 -37.41
C ALA A 66 -30.08 -9.03 -36.73
N SER A 67 -31.31 -9.53 -36.68
CA SER A 67 -31.66 -10.76 -35.98
C SER A 67 -32.80 -11.50 -36.67
N ALA A 68 -32.99 -12.74 -36.28
CA ALA A 68 -34.15 -13.56 -36.65
C ALA A 68 -34.46 -14.56 -35.53
N VAL A 69 -35.74 -14.87 -35.38
CA VAL A 69 -36.20 -16.05 -34.63
C VAL A 69 -36.49 -17.15 -35.65
N LEU A 70 -35.80 -18.27 -35.51
CA LEU A 70 -35.85 -19.42 -36.39
C LEU A 70 -36.35 -20.65 -35.62
N PHE A 71 -36.78 -21.65 -36.36
CA PHE A 71 -37.06 -22.98 -35.82
C PHE A 71 -35.97 -23.92 -36.33
N ASP A 72 -35.26 -24.56 -35.40
CA ASP A 72 -34.25 -25.57 -35.67
C ASP A 72 -34.95 -26.92 -35.79
N ASP A 73 -35.15 -27.39 -37.03
CA ASP A 73 -35.84 -28.64 -37.33
C ASP A 73 -35.08 -29.89 -36.81
N GLU A 74 -33.75 -29.82 -36.69
CA GLU A 74 -32.92 -30.95 -36.25
C GLU A 74 -33.05 -31.17 -34.75
N GLU A 75 -33.01 -30.09 -33.98
CA GLU A 75 -33.11 -30.12 -32.51
C GLU A 75 -34.55 -29.92 -32.01
N ASN A 76 -35.49 -29.58 -32.90
CA ASN A 76 -36.89 -29.29 -32.61
C ASN A 76 -37.04 -28.15 -31.57
N LEU A 77 -36.32 -27.05 -31.77
CA LEU A 77 -36.23 -25.92 -30.84
C LEU A 77 -36.37 -24.58 -31.54
N THR A 78 -37.00 -23.62 -30.86
CA THR A 78 -36.98 -22.21 -31.28
C THR A 78 -35.65 -21.57 -30.89
N VAL A 79 -35.03 -20.86 -31.83
CA VAL A 79 -33.75 -20.19 -31.64
C VAL A 79 -33.85 -18.74 -32.06
N TYR A 80 -33.21 -17.84 -31.32
CA TYR A 80 -32.94 -16.48 -31.77
C TYR A 80 -31.47 -16.37 -32.15
N VAL A 81 -31.20 -15.73 -33.28
CA VAL A 81 -29.84 -15.51 -33.81
C VAL A 81 -29.67 -14.06 -34.21
N CYS A 82 -28.47 -13.52 -34.06
CA CYS A 82 -28.15 -12.18 -34.53
C CYS A 82 -26.75 -12.06 -35.13
N ASN A 83 -26.52 -10.99 -35.88
CA ASN A 83 -25.26 -10.72 -36.58
C ASN A 83 -24.07 -10.37 -35.64
N LEU A 84 -24.32 -10.36 -34.32
CA LEU A 84 -23.28 -10.29 -33.28
C LEU A 84 -22.67 -11.67 -32.96
N ARG A 85 -23.07 -12.72 -33.68
CA ARG A 85 -22.68 -14.12 -33.43
C ARG A 85 -23.11 -14.62 -32.04
N LEU A 86 -24.30 -14.18 -31.61
CA LEU A 86 -24.95 -14.65 -30.39
C LEU A 86 -26.20 -15.45 -30.77
N ARG A 87 -26.43 -16.55 -30.06
CA ARG A 87 -27.63 -17.40 -30.19
C ARG A 87 -28.29 -17.57 -28.84
N LEU A 88 -29.61 -17.40 -28.81
CA LEU A 88 -30.47 -17.77 -27.68
C LEU A 88 -31.31 -18.99 -28.04
N PHE A 89 -31.41 -19.96 -27.15
CA PHE A 89 -32.09 -21.23 -27.39
C PHE A 89 -32.57 -21.86 -26.07
N ASP A 90 -33.31 -22.97 -26.12
CA ASP A 90 -33.93 -23.60 -24.94
C ASP A 90 -34.84 -22.65 -24.15
N PHE A 91 -35.73 -21.93 -24.87
CA PHE A 91 -36.71 -21.05 -24.23
C PHE A 91 -37.70 -21.83 -23.37
N ASN A 92 -37.72 -21.53 -22.08
CA ASN A 92 -38.67 -22.06 -21.12
C ASN A 92 -39.52 -20.89 -20.58
N PHE A 93 -40.78 -20.83 -20.99
CA PHE A 93 -41.73 -19.81 -20.56
C PHE A 93 -42.38 -20.21 -19.23
N TYR A 94 -42.43 -19.27 -18.29
CA TYR A 94 -42.98 -19.51 -16.94
C TYR A 94 -44.51 -19.36 -16.90
N ASP A 95 -45.06 -18.48 -17.74
CA ASP A 95 -46.49 -18.28 -17.90
C ASP A 95 -46.99 -19.07 -19.12
N GLU A 96 -48.26 -19.50 -19.15
CA GLU A 96 -48.91 -20.12 -20.34
C GLU A 96 -49.10 -19.12 -21.52
N ILE A 97 -48.33 -18.03 -21.53
CA ILE A 97 -48.36 -16.97 -22.53
C ILE A 97 -47.10 -17.11 -23.39
N GLU A 98 -47.24 -17.76 -24.52
CA GLU A 98 -46.19 -17.83 -25.54
C GLU A 98 -46.17 -16.53 -26.37
N PRO A 99 -45.03 -15.83 -26.51
CA PRO A 99 -44.92 -14.67 -27.38
C PRO A 99 -45.10 -15.04 -28.85
N SER A 100 -45.55 -14.08 -29.65
CA SER A 100 -45.37 -14.17 -31.10
C SER A 100 -43.88 -14.10 -31.47
N VAL A 101 -43.53 -14.61 -32.66
CA VAL A 101 -42.16 -14.58 -33.20
C VAL A 101 -41.57 -13.15 -33.19
N GLY A 102 -42.39 -12.15 -33.55
CA GLY A 102 -41.96 -10.75 -33.57
C GLY A 102 -41.72 -10.18 -32.18
N GLU A 103 -42.61 -10.48 -31.23
CA GLU A 103 -42.44 -10.04 -29.83
C GLU A 103 -41.21 -10.68 -29.18
N LEU A 104 -40.99 -11.98 -29.40
CA LEU A 104 -39.80 -12.67 -28.90
C LEU A 104 -38.52 -12.07 -29.49
N GLN A 105 -38.53 -11.76 -30.79
CA GLN A 105 -37.41 -11.14 -31.47
C GLN A 105 -37.10 -9.75 -30.90
N GLU A 106 -38.10 -8.90 -30.65
CA GLU A 106 -37.92 -7.57 -30.07
C GLU A 106 -37.34 -7.64 -28.65
N ILE A 107 -37.84 -8.56 -27.82
CA ILE A 107 -37.33 -8.78 -26.45
C ILE A 107 -35.86 -9.25 -26.51
N CYS A 108 -35.54 -10.19 -27.40
CA CYS A 108 -34.19 -10.70 -27.56
C CYS A 108 -33.21 -9.64 -28.11
N ASP A 109 -33.64 -8.82 -29.07
CA ASP A 109 -32.85 -7.70 -29.60
C ASP A 109 -32.46 -6.73 -28.47
N GLU A 110 -33.42 -6.42 -27.59
CA GLU A 110 -33.18 -5.55 -26.46
C GLU A 110 -32.25 -6.18 -25.41
N ALA A 111 -32.46 -7.47 -25.11
CA ALA A 111 -31.56 -8.23 -24.24
C ALA A 111 -30.12 -8.19 -24.77
N MET A 112 -29.91 -8.37 -26.08
CA MET A 112 -28.58 -8.32 -26.68
C MET A 112 -27.94 -6.93 -26.60
N ARG A 113 -28.71 -5.85 -26.71
CA ARG A 113 -28.20 -4.49 -26.48
C ARG A 113 -27.75 -4.29 -25.04
N VAL A 114 -28.54 -4.77 -24.06
CA VAL A 114 -28.18 -4.71 -22.64
C VAL A 114 -26.93 -5.56 -22.37
N TYR A 115 -26.85 -6.76 -22.95
CA TYR A 115 -25.70 -7.65 -22.86
C TYR A 115 -24.41 -6.99 -23.38
N GLN A 116 -24.47 -6.32 -24.53
CA GLN A 116 -23.34 -5.55 -25.07
C GLN A 116 -22.92 -4.39 -24.17
N GLN A 117 -23.88 -3.65 -23.60
CA GLN A 117 -23.58 -2.56 -22.67
C GLN A 117 -22.91 -3.09 -21.41
N LEU A 118 -23.36 -4.25 -20.91
CA LEU A 118 -22.79 -4.91 -19.74
C LEU A 118 -21.35 -5.36 -20.00
N HIS A 119 -21.10 -6.03 -21.13
CA HIS A 119 -19.74 -6.41 -21.56
C HIS A 119 -18.82 -5.21 -21.73
N LYS A 120 -19.33 -4.13 -22.35
CA LYS A 120 -18.58 -2.87 -22.46
C LYS A 120 -18.26 -2.28 -21.08
N ALA A 121 -19.23 -2.25 -20.16
CA ALA A 121 -19.02 -1.76 -18.81
C ALA A 121 -18.00 -2.61 -18.04
N TYR A 122 -18.01 -3.93 -18.20
CA TYR A 122 -16.99 -4.80 -17.61
C TYR A 122 -15.61 -4.59 -18.23
N ALA A 123 -15.51 -4.45 -19.55
CA ALA A 123 -14.26 -4.15 -20.23
C ALA A 123 -13.70 -2.77 -19.82
N ASP A 124 -14.57 -1.75 -19.74
CA ASP A 124 -14.22 -0.41 -19.29
C ASP A 124 -13.77 -0.42 -17.82
N ARG A 125 -14.43 -1.19 -16.94
CA ARG A 125 -14.02 -1.37 -15.54
C ARG A 125 -12.68 -2.10 -15.42
N ASP A 126 -12.49 -3.17 -16.17
CA ASP A 126 -11.23 -3.92 -16.16
C ASP A 126 -10.06 -3.09 -16.71
N ALA A 127 -10.35 -2.16 -17.64
CA ALA A 127 -9.38 -1.19 -18.16
C ALA A 127 -9.12 -0.02 -17.21
N ALA A 128 -10.15 0.52 -16.55
CA ALA A 128 -10.06 1.66 -15.64
C ALA A 128 -9.46 1.29 -14.27
N GLY A 129 -9.55 0.02 -13.86
CA GLY A 129 -9.19 -0.43 -12.52
C GLY A 129 -10.28 -0.11 -11.49
N PRO A 130 -10.10 -0.51 -10.21
CA PRO A 130 -11.03 -0.15 -9.14
C PRO A 130 -11.15 1.38 -9.00
N GLU A 131 -12.32 1.86 -8.58
CA GLU A 131 -12.51 3.29 -8.31
C GLU A 131 -11.44 3.80 -7.33
N PRO A 132 -10.82 4.96 -7.59
CA PRO A 132 -9.84 5.53 -6.69
C PRO A 132 -10.46 5.73 -5.29
N ARG A 133 -9.81 5.18 -4.27
CA ARG A 133 -10.21 5.40 -2.88
C ARG A 133 -10.03 6.87 -2.52
N GLU A 134 -10.91 7.38 -1.66
CA GLU A 134 -10.76 8.72 -1.10
C GLU A 134 -9.40 8.82 -0.39
N MET A 135 -8.57 9.79 -0.78
CA MET A 135 -7.32 10.08 -0.07
C MET A 135 -7.59 10.99 1.13
N ARG A 136 -7.17 10.57 2.31
CA ARG A 136 -7.30 11.35 3.55
C ARG A 136 -5.94 11.78 4.08
N THR A 137 -5.80 13.08 4.25
CA THR A 137 -4.63 13.66 4.89
C THR A 137 -4.72 13.59 6.41
N GLY A 138 -3.58 13.40 7.07
CA GLY A 138 -3.49 13.51 8.52
C GLY A 138 -3.86 14.91 9.02
N PRO A 139 -4.34 15.06 10.27
CA PRO A 139 -4.57 16.37 10.84
C PRO A 139 -3.23 17.13 10.96
N THR A 140 -3.14 18.30 10.32
CA THR A 140 -1.90 19.11 10.30
C THR A 140 -2.01 20.42 11.06
N LYS A 141 -3.20 20.74 11.58
CA LYS A 141 -3.47 22.04 12.19
C LYS A 141 -2.83 22.12 13.58
N PRO A 142 -1.85 23.02 13.79
CA PRO A 142 -1.24 23.20 15.10
C PRO A 142 -2.26 23.70 16.12
N LEU A 143 -2.12 23.25 17.37
CA LEU A 143 -2.85 23.80 18.51
C LEU A 143 -2.40 25.25 18.76
N PRO A 144 -3.30 26.10 19.31
CA PRO A 144 -2.90 27.40 19.85
C PRO A 144 -1.77 27.24 20.89
N PRO A 145 -0.79 28.16 20.95
CA PRO A 145 0.41 28.00 21.79
C PRO A 145 0.13 27.65 23.26
N ALA A 146 -0.87 28.29 23.88
CA ALA A 146 -1.23 28.04 25.28
C ALA A 146 -1.82 26.63 25.49
N GLU A 147 -2.66 26.17 24.55
CA GLU A 147 -3.26 24.83 24.57
C GLU A 147 -2.19 23.76 24.33
N ARG A 148 -1.25 24.02 23.40
CA ARG A 148 -0.09 23.16 23.18
C ARG A 148 0.75 23.01 24.44
N GLN A 149 1.15 24.12 25.07
CA GLN A 149 1.97 24.10 26.28
C GLN A 149 1.30 23.29 27.41
N LEU A 150 -0.02 23.43 27.55
CA LEU A 150 -0.82 22.67 28.50
C LEU A 150 -0.85 21.18 28.15
N ALA A 151 -1.04 20.83 26.88
CA ALA A 151 -1.03 19.44 26.41
C ALA A 151 0.34 18.78 26.60
N VAL A 152 1.43 19.48 26.26
CA VAL A 152 2.81 19.06 26.50
C VAL A 152 3.05 18.77 27.98
N GLY A 153 2.70 19.72 28.86
CA GLY A 153 2.88 19.57 30.30
C GLY A 153 2.06 18.42 30.89
N ARG A 154 0.82 18.23 30.44
CA ARG A 154 -0.04 17.12 30.86
C ARG A 154 0.54 15.77 30.45
N LEU A 155 0.97 15.63 29.19
CA LEU A 155 1.51 14.37 28.68
C LEU A 155 2.81 13.99 29.39
N ALA A 156 3.71 14.96 29.60
CA ALA A 156 4.95 14.74 30.34
C ALA A 156 4.67 14.33 31.80
N GLU A 157 3.71 14.99 32.46
CA GLU A 157 3.33 14.66 33.84
C GLU A 157 2.70 13.26 33.96
N GLN A 158 1.83 12.88 33.02
CA GLN A 158 1.28 11.53 32.96
C GLN A 158 2.38 10.48 32.81
N ALA A 159 3.40 10.76 32.00
CA ALA A 159 4.55 9.87 31.85
C ALA A 159 5.32 9.69 33.16
N ARG A 160 5.52 10.76 33.95
CA ARG A 160 6.14 10.66 35.28
C ARG A 160 5.31 9.81 36.23
N GLN A 161 4.01 10.06 36.28
CA GLN A 161 3.11 9.38 37.20
C GLN A 161 2.99 7.88 36.90
N ALA A 162 3.14 7.50 35.63
CA ALA A 162 3.05 6.13 35.15
C ALA A 162 4.29 5.26 35.44
N VAL A 163 5.43 5.85 35.80
CA VAL A 163 6.66 5.08 36.05
C VAL A 163 6.44 4.07 37.17
N GLY A 164 6.55 2.78 36.82
CA GLY A 164 6.37 1.67 37.75
C GLY A 164 4.93 1.41 38.19
N LYS A 165 3.93 2.04 37.57
CA LYS A 165 2.52 1.91 37.95
C LYS A 165 1.65 1.45 36.76
N PRO A 166 1.15 0.19 36.76
CA PRO A 166 0.47 -0.38 35.59
C PRO A 166 -0.83 0.33 35.17
N MET A 167 -1.63 0.81 36.13
CA MET A 167 -2.90 1.47 35.79
C MET A 167 -2.67 2.82 35.11
N GLU A 168 -1.73 3.60 35.63
CA GLU A 168 -1.31 4.88 35.07
C GLU A 168 -0.59 4.70 33.73
N ALA A 169 0.13 3.58 33.52
CA ALA A 169 0.70 3.24 32.22
C ALA A 169 -0.37 3.01 31.14
N ALA A 170 -1.49 2.36 31.48
CA ALA A 170 -2.61 2.22 30.54
C ALA A 170 -3.26 3.57 30.21
N GLN A 171 -3.37 4.48 31.19
CA GLN A 171 -3.86 5.84 30.96
C GLN A 171 -2.91 6.66 30.08
N LEU A 172 -1.60 6.50 30.29
CA LEU A 172 -0.58 7.12 29.44
C LEU A 172 -0.70 6.63 28.00
N ALA A 173 -0.85 5.32 27.77
CA ALA A 173 -0.99 4.76 26.43
C ALA A 173 -2.18 5.39 25.68
N ALA A 174 -3.34 5.51 26.33
CA ALA A 174 -4.50 6.19 25.75
C ALA A 174 -4.25 7.68 25.51
N ALA A 175 -3.58 8.38 26.44
CA ALA A 175 -3.25 9.79 26.28
C ALA A 175 -2.28 10.04 25.12
N VAL A 176 -1.28 9.17 24.94
CA VAL A 176 -0.34 9.20 23.82
C VAL A 176 -1.08 8.96 22.51
N GLN A 177 -1.91 7.92 22.41
CA GLN A 177 -2.69 7.65 21.21
C GLN A 177 -3.54 8.86 20.80
N MET A 178 -4.23 9.49 21.76
CA MET A 178 -5.01 10.70 21.51
C MET A 178 -4.16 11.90 21.08
N ALA A 179 -2.99 12.08 21.68
CA ALA A 179 -2.07 13.16 21.31
C ALA A 179 -1.54 13.00 19.88
N LEU A 180 -1.15 11.78 19.49
CA LEU A 180 -0.69 11.48 18.13
C LEU A 180 -1.84 11.61 17.11
N LEU A 181 -3.04 11.11 17.45
CA LEU A 181 -4.21 11.23 16.57
C LEU A 181 -4.66 12.67 16.33
N ALA A 182 -4.40 13.59 17.27
CA ALA A 182 -4.74 15.00 17.14
C ALA A 182 -3.88 15.75 16.10
N GLY A 183 -2.68 15.25 15.78
CA GLY A 183 -1.85 15.74 14.66
C GLY A 183 -0.92 16.92 14.94
N ASP A 184 -0.94 17.52 16.15
CA ASP A 184 0.08 18.49 16.53
C ASP A 184 1.36 17.78 17.02
N GLN A 185 2.27 17.53 16.08
CA GLN A 185 3.55 16.85 16.30
C GLN A 185 4.39 17.43 17.45
N ALA A 186 4.23 18.72 17.75
CA ALA A 186 5.01 19.37 18.79
C ALA A 186 4.60 18.89 20.19
N VAL A 187 3.35 18.44 20.39
CA VAL A 187 2.88 17.98 21.70
C VAL A 187 3.70 16.81 22.20
N PHE A 188 3.85 15.75 21.40
CA PHE A 188 4.62 14.58 21.78
C PHE A 188 6.12 14.89 21.82
N THR A 189 6.64 15.58 20.79
CA THR A 189 8.07 15.90 20.67
C THR A 189 8.56 16.80 21.79
N GLU A 190 7.84 17.85 22.16
CA GLU A 190 8.25 18.72 23.27
C GLU A 190 8.08 18.01 24.62
N ALA A 191 7.06 17.15 24.78
CA ALA A 191 6.86 16.39 26.01
C ALA A 191 8.06 15.44 26.26
N GLN A 192 8.49 14.67 25.27
CA GLN A 192 9.64 13.76 25.44
C GLN A 192 10.97 14.50 25.62
N LEU A 193 11.15 15.69 25.01
CA LEU A 193 12.32 16.53 25.23
C LEU A 193 12.35 17.14 26.64
N SER A 194 11.18 17.53 27.17
CA SER A 194 11.07 18.07 28.54
C SER A 194 11.47 17.06 29.62
N LEU A 195 11.38 15.76 29.31
CA LEU A 195 11.76 14.65 30.18
C LEU A 195 13.24 14.23 30.03
N GLY A 196 14.09 15.06 29.42
CA GLY A 196 15.50 14.73 29.18
C GLY A 196 16.30 14.36 30.43
N GLY A 197 15.95 14.91 31.60
CA GLY A 197 16.53 14.56 32.90
C GLY A 197 15.90 13.34 33.59
N GLU A 198 14.82 12.78 33.03
CA GLU A 198 13.96 11.77 33.64
C GLU A 198 13.86 10.53 32.74
N THR A 199 14.98 9.82 32.58
CA THR A 199 15.15 8.75 31.59
C THR A 199 14.04 7.69 31.59
N ALA A 200 13.58 7.27 32.79
CA ALA A 200 12.53 6.26 32.90
C ALA A 200 11.17 6.75 32.36
N ALA A 201 10.78 7.99 32.70
CA ALA A 201 9.54 8.59 32.22
C ALA A 201 9.61 8.85 30.71
N ARG A 202 10.74 9.38 30.22
CA ARG A 202 10.96 9.58 28.78
C ARG A 202 10.87 8.27 28.00
N GLN A 203 11.53 7.21 28.48
CA GLN A 203 11.52 5.91 27.79
C GLN A 203 10.11 5.30 27.77
N LEU A 204 9.37 5.42 28.87
CA LEU A 204 7.98 4.95 28.95
C LEU A 204 7.07 5.71 27.96
N LEU A 205 7.22 7.04 27.86
CA LEU A 205 6.49 7.87 26.89
C LEU A 205 6.82 7.48 25.45
N VAL A 206 8.10 7.32 25.12
CA VAL A 206 8.56 6.92 23.78
C VAL A 206 8.06 5.52 23.41
N ASN A 207 8.16 4.55 24.32
CA ASN A 207 7.67 3.20 24.08
C ASN A 207 6.15 3.19 23.88
N SER A 208 5.39 3.98 24.66
CA SER A 208 3.94 4.09 24.49
C SER A 208 3.56 4.65 23.11
N ALA A 209 4.34 5.59 22.56
CA ALA A 209 4.12 6.10 21.21
C ALA A 209 4.51 5.09 20.12
N ARG A 210 5.62 4.38 20.32
CA ARG A 210 6.02 3.27 19.44
C ARG A 210 4.96 2.18 19.40
N ASP A 211 4.36 1.85 20.54
CA ASP A 211 3.29 0.87 20.65
C ASP A 211 2.00 1.37 19.98
N ALA A 212 1.63 2.65 20.15
CA ALA A 212 0.45 3.23 19.49
C ALA A 212 0.53 3.18 17.95
N VAL A 213 1.73 3.33 17.39
CA VAL A 213 1.98 3.19 15.94
C VAL A 213 2.06 1.73 15.52
N ALA A 214 2.74 0.88 16.29
CA ALA A 214 2.96 -0.53 15.93
C ALA A 214 1.73 -1.41 16.13
N PHE A 215 0.87 -1.08 17.09
CA PHE A 215 -0.29 -1.87 17.48
C PHE A 215 -1.57 -1.02 17.48
N PRO A 216 -1.96 -0.44 16.33
CA PRO A 216 -3.09 0.47 16.31
C PRO A 216 -4.40 -0.26 16.59
N GLU A 217 -5.25 0.37 17.39
CA GLU A 217 -6.59 -0.09 17.70
C GLU A 217 -7.62 0.86 17.08
N VAL A 218 -8.55 0.28 16.32
CA VAL A 218 -9.62 1.02 15.64
C VAL A 218 -10.96 0.70 16.28
N MET A 219 -11.60 1.74 16.82
CA MET A 219 -12.98 1.65 17.31
C MET A 219 -13.94 1.89 16.15
N ARG A 220 -14.66 0.84 15.73
CA ARG A 220 -15.65 0.93 14.66
C ARG A 220 -16.96 1.53 15.15
N LYS A 221 -17.79 2.01 14.21
CA LYS A 221 -19.10 2.64 14.50
C LYS A 221 -20.09 1.71 15.20
N ASP A 222 -19.92 0.39 15.05
CA ASP A 222 -20.72 -0.64 15.72
C ASP A 222 -20.24 -0.92 17.16
N GLY A 223 -19.19 -0.23 17.63
CA GLY A 223 -18.63 -0.39 18.98
C GLY A 223 -17.63 -1.54 19.11
N HIS A 224 -17.33 -2.26 18.02
CA HIS A 224 -16.28 -3.26 18.02
C HIS A 224 -14.90 -2.61 17.89
N VAL A 225 -13.94 -3.10 18.68
CA VAL A 225 -12.52 -2.77 18.55
C VAL A 225 -11.85 -3.81 17.68
N VAL A 226 -11.11 -3.35 16.68
CA VAL A 226 -10.21 -4.20 15.90
C VAL A 226 -8.78 -3.76 16.18
N SER A 227 -7.93 -4.72 16.51
CA SER A 227 -6.52 -4.48 16.79
C SER A 227 -5.67 -4.99 15.63
N PHE A 228 -4.76 -4.15 15.16
CA PHE A 228 -3.82 -4.50 14.10
C PHE A 228 -2.38 -4.50 14.61
N GLU A 229 -1.50 -5.02 13.78
CA GLU A 229 -0.06 -4.82 13.84
C GLU A 229 0.38 -4.12 12.55
N LEU A 230 1.23 -3.09 12.69
CA LEU A 230 1.85 -2.42 11.57
C LEU A 230 3.15 -3.13 11.19
N TRP A 231 3.25 -3.48 9.92
CA TRP A 231 4.39 -4.13 9.30
C TRP A 231 4.83 -3.35 8.07
N ALA A 232 6.01 -3.66 7.55
CA ALA A 232 6.44 -3.12 6.28
C ALA A 232 7.36 -4.05 5.49
N LEU A 233 7.33 -3.88 4.18
CA LEU A 233 8.39 -4.31 3.28
C LEU A 233 9.29 -3.09 3.01
N PRO A 234 10.57 -3.09 3.45
CA PRO A 234 11.51 -2.08 3.00
C PRO A 234 11.74 -2.23 1.49
N PHE A 235 11.83 -1.11 0.78
CA PHE A 235 11.94 -1.06 -0.67
C PHE A 235 12.95 0.01 -1.06
N ALA A 236 13.99 -0.40 -1.78
CA ALA A 236 15.03 0.49 -2.27
C ALA A 236 15.03 0.50 -3.79
N PHE A 237 15.16 1.67 -4.40
CA PHE A 237 15.22 1.79 -5.86
C PHE A 237 16.04 2.98 -6.32
N SER A 238 16.54 2.93 -7.55
CA SER A 238 17.20 4.06 -8.21
C SER A 238 16.24 4.79 -9.16
N ARG A 239 16.52 6.07 -9.40
CA ARG A 239 15.88 6.88 -10.44
C ARG A 239 16.93 7.73 -11.14
N SER A 240 16.73 8.00 -12.42
CA SER A 240 17.54 8.94 -13.21
C SER A 240 16.98 10.37 -13.20
N GLN A 241 15.71 10.51 -12.83
CA GLN A 241 14.96 11.77 -12.77
C GLN A 241 14.75 12.21 -11.33
N GLY A 242 14.53 13.51 -11.13
CA GLY A 242 14.20 14.08 -9.83
C GLY A 242 12.80 13.70 -9.31
N GLY A 243 12.63 13.87 -8.00
CA GLY A 243 11.36 13.65 -7.28
C GLY A 243 11.09 12.19 -6.96
N VAL A 244 10.06 11.93 -6.13
CA VAL A 244 9.57 10.57 -5.85
C VAL A 244 8.07 10.64 -5.72
N TRP A 245 7.35 9.88 -6.55
CA TRP A 245 5.92 9.69 -6.34
C TRP A 245 5.71 8.64 -5.25
N TRP A 246 4.69 8.83 -4.41
CA TRP A 246 4.48 8.01 -3.23
C TRP A 246 3.17 7.21 -3.23
N HIS A 247 2.22 7.46 -4.13
CA HIS A 247 0.93 6.76 -4.16
C HIS A 247 0.82 5.78 -5.33
N PHE A 248 0.59 4.51 -5.04
CA PHE A 248 0.56 3.43 -6.03
C PHE A 248 -0.65 2.53 -5.77
N PRO A 249 -1.84 2.86 -6.31
CA PRO A 249 -3.08 2.11 -6.07
C PRO A 249 -2.95 0.60 -6.32
N ARG A 250 -2.14 0.21 -7.30
CA ARG A 250 -1.95 -1.20 -7.67
C ARG A 250 -1.18 -2.02 -6.63
N LEU A 251 -0.59 -1.40 -5.61
CA LEU A 251 0.02 -2.11 -4.49
C LEU A 251 -1.00 -2.94 -3.69
N GLU A 252 -2.29 -2.61 -3.75
CA GLU A 252 -3.35 -3.44 -3.14
C GLU A 252 -3.37 -4.88 -3.68
N SER A 253 -2.87 -5.10 -4.91
CA SER A 253 -2.74 -6.45 -5.47
C SER A 253 -1.81 -7.37 -4.67
N LEU A 254 -0.93 -6.80 -3.83
CA LEU A 254 -0.07 -7.57 -2.94
C LEU A 254 -0.86 -8.26 -1.83
N GLU A 255 -2.05 -7.79 -1.44
CA GLU A 255 -2.75 -8.28 -0.24
C GLU A 255 -2.94 -9.80 -0.25
N VAL A 256 -3.48 -10.33 -1.34
CA VAL A 256 -3.74 -11.77 -1.48
C VAL A 256 -2.42 -12.55 -1.61
N ALA A 257 -1.52 -12.09 -2.49
CA ALA A 257 -0.25 -12.78 -2.75
C ALA A 257 0.63 -12.85 -1.50
N LEU A 258 0.68 -11.77 -0.72
CA LEU A 258 1.46 -11.68 0.50
C LEU A 258 0.81 -12.49 1.63
N ALA A 259 -0.51 -12.41 1.79
CA ALA A 259 -1.24 -13.21 2.78
C ALA A 259 -1.03 -14.72 2.56
N ASP A 260 -1.12 -15.18 1.32
CA ASP A 260 -0.93 -16.59 0.98
C ASP A 260 0.53 -17.02 1.12
N ALA A 261 1.48 -16.16 0.75
CA ALA A 261 2.91 -16.46 0.90
C ALA A 261 3.36 -16.50 2.37
N LEU A 262 2.74 -15.69 3.23
CA LEU A 262 3.02 -15.62 4.67
C LEU A 262 2.13 -16.56 5.51
N GLU A 263 1.23 -17.30 4.88
CA GLU A 263 0.29 -18.22 5.54
C GLU A 263 -0.53 -17.49 6.63
N VAL A 264 -1.03 -16.30 6.29
CA VAL A 264 -1.99 -15.56 7.12
C VAL A 264 -3.34 -16.27 7.06
N PRO A 265 -4.02 -16.50 8.20
CA PRO A 265 -5.33 -17.16 8.21
C PRO A 265 -6.35 -16.51 7.26
N GLU A 266 -7.15 -17.33 6.57
CA GLU A 266 -8.11 -16.86 5.55
C GLU A 266 -9.09 -15.80 6.05
N LYS A 267 -9.48 -15.88 7.32
CA LYS A 267 -10.44 -14.94 7.95
C LYS A 267 -9.79 -13.68 8.49
N SER A 268 -8.45 -13.63 8.54
CA SER A 268 -7.73 -12.50 9.09
C SER A 268 -7.49 -11.43 8.03
N ILE A 269 -7.38 -10.20 8.51
CA ILE A 269 -7.11 -9.05 7.66
C ILE A 269 -5.61 -8.95 7.39
N LEU A 270 -5.26 -8.72 6.12
CA LEU A 270 -3.98 -8.15 5.69
C LEU A 270 -4.29 -7.07 4.65
N TRP A 271 -3.98 -5.82 4.96
CA TRP A 271 -4.20 -4.68 4.06
C TRP A 271 -2.90 -3.98 3.74
N ILE A 272 -2.65 -3.74 2.46
CA ILE A 272 -1.45 -3.05 1.99
C ILE A 272 -1.78 -1.57 1.84
N SER A 273 -0.94 -0.69 2.38
CA SER A 273 -1.04 0.74 2.09
C SER A 273 -0.59 0.99 0.64
N PRO A 274 -1.41 1.64 -0.19
CA PRO A 274 -0.97 2.08 -1.52
C PRO A 274 0.03 3.23 -1.45
N THR A 275 0.23 3.82 -0.27
CA THR A 275 1.23 4.88 -0.03
C THR A 275 2.56 4.28 0.44
N LEU A 276 3.62 4.58 -0.30
CA LEU A 276 5.01 4.42 0.13
C LEU A 276 5.43 5.56 1.05
N PHE A 277 6.21 5.23 2.07
CA PHE A 277 6.80 6.22 2.96
C PHE A 277 8.30 6.30 2.70
N THR A 278 8.80 7.44 2.22
CA THR A 278 10.24 7.68 2.09
C THR A 278 10.85 8.06 3.43
N VAL A 279 12.19 8.02 3.52
CA VAL A 279 12.92 8.49 4.71
C VAL A 279 12.52 9.92 5.08
N ASP A 280 12.46 10.83 4.11
CA ASP A 280 12.14 12.23 4.34
C ASP A 280 10.72 12.41 4.92
N MET A 281 9.75 11.69 4.36
CA MET A 281 8.36 11.73 4.84
C MET A 281 8.23 11.22 6.27
N LEU A 282 8.94 10.14 6.61
CA LEU A 282 8.97 9.61 7.98
C LEU A 282 9.67 10.56 8.95
N ASN A 283 10.71 11.26 8.49
CA ASN A 283 11.49 12.19 9.30
C ASN A 283 10.78 13.52 9.53
N GLU A 284 10.02 14.02 8.55
CA GLU A 284 9.29 15.31 8.64
C GLU A 284 8.32 15.32 9.81
N ARG A 285 7.71 14.17 10.11
CA ARG A 285 6.70 13.99 11.16
C ARG A 285 7.12 13.03 12.27
N ALA A 286 8.41 12.66 12.31
CA ALA A 286 8.96 11.67 13.25
C ALA A 286 8.08 10.40 13.36
N CYS A 287 7.64 9.85 12.23
CA CYS A 287 6.75 8.68 12.16
C CYS A 287 5.38 8.81 12.88
N GLN A 288 5.03 9.97 13.46
CA GLN A 288 3.83 10.10 14.30
C GLN A 288 2.54 9.91 13.50
N ASP A 289 2.51 10.36 12.25
CA ASP A 289 1.33 10.30 11.38
C ASP A 289 0.91 8.87 11.00
N LEU A 290 1.79 7.88 11.17
CA LEU A 290 1.48 6.48 10.93
C LEU A 290 0.37 5.95 11.84
N VAL A 291 0.12 6.62 12.97
CA VAL A 291 -1.03 6.31 13.85
C VAL A 291 -2.38 6.43 13.11
N GLN A 292 -2.43 7.24 12.05
CA GLN A 292 -3.62 7.47 11.23
C GLN A 292 -3.86 6.34 10.21
N LEU A 293 -2.86 5.51 9.93
CA LEU A 293 -2.92 4.57 8.81
C LEU A 293 -4.05 3.55 9.00
N ALA A 294 -4.13 2.93 10.19
CA ALA A 294 -5.18 1.96 10.50
C ALA A 294 -6.60 2.52 10.46
N PRO A 295 -6.95 3.62 11.14
CA PRO A 295 -8.30 4.16 11.07
C PRO A 295 -8.69 4.66 9.67
N VAL A 296 -7.73 5.15 8.87
CA VAL A 296 -8.00 5.57 7.48
C VAL A 296 -8.24 4.37 6.57
N MET A 297 -7.39 3.34 6.65
CA MET A 297 -7.55 2.13 5.84
C MET A 297 -8.77 1.30 6.24
N ASP A 298 -9.10 1.20 7.53
CA ASP A 298 -10.34 0.54 8.01
C ASP A 298 -11.61 1.25 7.49
N ALA A 299 -11.53 2.56 7.23
CA ALA A 299 -12.61 3.32 6.62
C ALA A 299 -12.72 3.13 5.09
N GLY A 300 -11.83 2.34 4.47
CA GLY A 300 -11.79 2.12 3.02
C GLY A 300 -11.14 3.28 2.25
N CYS A 301 -10.32 4.09 2.92
CA CYS A 301 -9.64 5.26 2.35
C CYS A 301 -8.13 5.02 2.27
N ASP A 302 -7.46 5.83 1.45
CA ASP A 302 -6.00 5.84 1.36
C ASP A 302 -5.42 6.94 2.23
N PHE A 303 -4.38 6.61 2.98
CA PHE A 303 -3.69 7.63 3.77
C PHE A 303 -2.74 8.44 2.89
N ALA A 304 -2.92 9.75 2.92
CA ALA A 304 -2.08 10.73 2.26
C ALA A 304 -1.22 11.47 3.31
N PRO A 305 0.11 11.28 3.34
CA PRO A 305 0.99 11.94 4.29
C PRO A 305 1.09 13.46 4.04
N LEU A 306 0.86 13.88 2.80
CA LEU A 306 0.85 15.27 2.35
C LEU A 306 -0.35 15.49 1.44
N ASP A 307 -0.66 16.76 1.14
CA ASP A 307 -1.68 17.12 0.16
C ASP A 307 -1.42 16.42 -1.20
N PRO A 308 -2.33 15.56 -1.69
CA PRO A 308 -2.11 14.77 -2.89
C PRO A 308 -1.87 15.61 -4.15
N ASP A 309 -2.67 16.65 -4.37
CA ASP A 309 -2.60 17.47 -5.57
C ASP A 309 -1.29 18.25 -5.63
N SER A 310 -0.90 18.88 -4.52
CA SER A 310 0.38 19.58 -4.40
C SER A 310 1.55 18.60 -4.54
N SER A 311 1.46 17.41 -3.96
CA SER A 311 2.50 16.38 -4.07
C SER A 311 2.66 15.91 -5.50
N ARG A 312 1.56 15.68 -6.23
CA ARG A 312 1.60 15.26 -7.63
C ARG A 312 2.21 16.36 -8.49
N ALA A 313 1.83 17.62 -8.27
CA ALA A 313 2.41 18.75 -8.98
C ALA A 313 3.93 18.87 -8.75
N THR A 314 4.41 18.71 -7.50
CA THR A 314 5.84 18.72 -7.18
C THR A 314 6.59 17.57 -7.86
N TYR A 315 6.04 16.35 -7.82
CA TYR A 315 6.62 15.20 -8.52
C TYR A 315 6.69 15.42 -10.04
N GLU A 316 5.60 15.90 -10.64
CA GLU A 316 5.50 16.18 -12.08
C GLU A 316 6.48 17.28 -12.55
N ALA A 317 6.76 18.25 -11.69
CA ALA A 317 7.79 19.25 -11.94
C ALA A 317 9.20 18.66 -11.81
N ALA A 318 9.47 17.91 -10.73
CA ALA A 318 10.78 17.33 -10.45
C ALA A 318 11.19 16.24 -11.44
N ARG A 319 10.25 15.42 -11.94
CA ARG A 319 10.57 14.32 -12.89
C ARG A 319 11.11 14.81 -14.24
N LYS A 320 11.00 16.10 -14.53
CA LYS A 320 11.54 16.73 -15.75
C LYS A 320 13.03 17.05 -15.64
N THR A 321 13.62 16.99 -14.45
CA THR A 321 15.05 17.22 -14.23
C THR A 321 15.81 15.90 -14.24
N SER A 322 17.02 15.92 -14.82
CA SER A 322 17.95 14.78 -14.76
C SER A 322 18.75 14.85 -13.46
N GLU A 323 18.16 14.33 -12.40
CA GLU A 323 18.76 14.29 -11.07
C GLU A 323 18.73 12.84 -10.56
N PRO A 324 19.82 12.07 -10.76
CA PRO A 324 19.86 10.69 -10.34
C PRO A 324 19.79 10.55 -8.82
N GLN A 325 18.89 9.70 -8.34
CA GLN A 325 18.62 9.52 -6.92
C GLN A 325 18.55 8.03 -6.56
N LEU A 326 18.96 7.74 -5.33
CA LEU A 326 18.82 6.45 -4.68
C LEU A 326 17.83 6.63 -3.53
N VAL A 327 16.72 5.91 -3.59
CA VAL A 327 15.58 6.11 -2.70
C VAL A 327 15.42 4.89 -1.81
N MET A 328 15.24 5.13 -0.52
CA MET A 328 14.80 4.14 0.45
C MET A 328 13.38 4.51 0.90
N SER A 329 12.47 3.54 0.84
CA SER A 329 11.10 3.68 1.30
C SER A 329 10.59 2.38 1.94
N TRP A 330 9.39 2.46 2.49
CA TRP A 330 8.69 1.32 3.08
C TRP A 330 7.30 1.23 2.49
N ILE A 331 6.87 0.01 2.15
CA ILE A 331 5.49 -0.35 1.83
C ILE A 331 4.86 -0.83 3.14
N PRO A 332 4.05 -0.02 3.84
CA PRO A 332 3.40 -0.44 5.06
C PRO A 332 2.25 -1.38 4.76
N PHE A 333 1.97 -2.28 5.69
CA PHE A 333 0.76 -3.08 5.68
C PHE A 333 0.28 -3.38 7.10
N LEU A 334 -1.02 -3.50 7.23
CA LEU A 334 -1.70 -3.84 8.48
C LEU A 334 -2.07 -5.31 8.45
N VAL A 335 -1.82 -6.00 9.54
CA VAL A 335 -2.31 -7.37 9.74
C VAL A 335 -3.09 -7.43 11.05
N GLU A 336 -4.15 -8.24 11.10
CA GLU A 336 -4.87 -8.45 12.37
C GLU A 336 -3.90 -8.96 13.45
N ARG A 337 -4.00 -8.39 14.66
CA ARG A 337 -3.05 -8.66 15.73
C ARG A 337 -2.95 -10.15 16.04
N GLY A 338 -1.73 -10.68 16.06
CA GLY A 338 -1.44 -12.10 16.29
C GLY A 338 -1.66 -13.03 15.10
N ALA A 339 -2.19 -12.55 13.96
CA ALA A 339 -2.42 -13.39 12.78
C ALA A 339 -1.12 -13.75 12.04
N LEU A 340 -0.06 -12.94 12.19
CA LEU A 340 1.25 -13.17 11.59
C LEU A 340 2.37 -13.14 12.64
N PRO A 341 2.81 -14.30 13.16
CA PRO A 341 3.93 -14.35 14.08
C PRO A 341 5.27 -13.95 13.40
N PRO A 342 6.14 -13.12 14.05
CA PRO A 342 7.44 -12.71 13.50
C PRO A 342 8.33 -13.86 13.02
N ASP A 343 8.40 -14.96 13.78
CA ASP A 343 9.23 -16.10 13.40
C ASP A 343 8.70 -16.83 12.15
N ARG A 344 7.38 -16.83 11.96
CA ARG A 344 6.76 -17.36 10.73
C ARG A 344 7.13 -16.47 9.55
N ALA A 345 6.98 -15.15 9.68
CA ALA A 345 7.32 -14.20 8.64
C ALA A 345 8.79 -14.32 8.22
N ARG A 346 9.72 -14.42 9.17
CA ARG A 346 11.15 -14.63 8.89
C ARG A 346 11.42 -15.93 8.15
N ARG A 347 10.78 -17.03 8.56
CA ARG A 347 10.93 -18.34 7.88
C ARG A 347 10.39 -18.31 6.45
N LEU A 348 9.27 -17.62 6.22
CA LEU A 348 8.60 -17.53 4.92
C LEU A 348 9.06 -16.33 4.07
N ALA A 349 10.05 -15.56 4.55
CA ALA A 349 10.48 -14.31 3.92
C ALA A 349 10.82 -14.47 2.44
N ARG A 350 11.53 -15.53 2.06
CA ARG A 350 11.90 -15.76 0.65
C ARG A 350 10.67 -15.94 -0.23
N ARG A 351 9.72 -16.77 0.21
CA ARG A 351 8.46 -17.02 -0.50
C ARG A 351 7.64 -15.74 -0.63
N ALA A 352 7.58 -14.93 0.43
CA ALA A 352 6.91 -13.63 0.43
C ALA A 352 7.54 -12.66 -0.58
N LEU A 353 8.87 -12.60 -0.64
CA LEU A 353 9.59 -11.76 -1.60
C LEU A 353 9.38 -12.20 -3.06
N ASP A 354 9.46 -13.51 -3.31
CA ASP A 354 9.25 -14.07 -4.65
C ASP A 354 7.81 -13.80 -5.15
N ALA A 355 6.82 -13.79 -4.24
CA ALA A 355 5.44 -13.45 -4.55
C ALA A 355 5.20 -11.94 -4.71
N ALA A 356 5.82 -11.11 -3.86
CA ALA A 356 5.56 -9.67 -3.82
C ALA A 356 6.32 -8.88 -4.90
N MET A 357 7.58 -9.23 -5.19
CA MET A 357 8.45 -8.43 -6.05
C MET A 357 7.84 -8.14 -7.44
N PRO A 358 7.28 -9.13 -8.17
CA PRO A 358 6.69 -8.84 -9.49
C PRO A 358 5.52 -7.85 -9.42
N LEU A 359 4.70 -7.94 -8.36
CA LEU A 359 3.54 -7.08 -8.16
C LEU A 359 3.97 -5.65 -7.78
N VAL A 360 4.99 -5.52 -6.91
CA VAL A 360 5.60 -4.22 -6.60
C VAL A 360 6.12 -3.58 -7.88
N GLN A 361 6.92 -4.32 -8.67
CA GLN A 361 7.50 -3.80 -9.89
C GLN A 361 6.42 -3.30 -10.88
N GLN A 362 5.35 -4.07 -11.05
CA GLN A 362 4.20 -3.69 -11.90
C GLN A 362 3.45 -2.47 -11.36
N ALA A 363 3.27 -2.38 -10.04
CA ALA A 363 2.57 -1.26 -9.41
C ALA A 363 3.38 0.04 -9.54
N ILE A 364 4.68 0.00 -9.24
CA ILE A 364 5.54 1.19 -9.35
C ILE A 364 5.68 1.63 -10.80
N ALA A 365 5.93 0.70 -11.73
CA ALA A 365 6.13 1.02 -13.15
C ALA A 365 4.88 1.62 -13.82
N ALA A 366 3.69 1.42 -13.25
CA ALA A 366 2.47 2.03 -13.77
C ALA A 366 2.41 3.56 -13.54
N GLU A 367 3.08 4.06 -12.50
CA GLU A 367 2.97 5.46 -12.07
C GLU A 367 4.30 6.24 -12.16
N MET A 368 5.43 5.54 -12.07
CA MET A 368 6.75 6.15 -11.94
C MET A 368 7.83 5.34 -12.64
N GLU A 369 8.67 6.02 -13.44
CA GLU A 369 9.91 5.46 -13.97
C GLU A 369 10.93 5.30 -12.85
N TYR A 370 11.52 4.11 -12.75
CA TYR A 370 12.59 3.77 -11.82
C TYR A 370 13.59 2.80 -12.48
N GLY A 371 14.77 2.68 -11.90
CA GLY A 371 15.86 1.81 -12.34
C GLY A 371 15.90 0.50 -11.58
N GLU A 372 17.08 0.15 -11.05
CA GLU A 372 17.25 -1.03 -10.22
C GLU A 372 16.43 -0.90 -8.93
N ALA A 373 15.80 -1.99 -8.51
CA ALA A 373 15.02 -2.05 -7.29
C ALA A 373 15.31 -3.32 -6.49
N GLU A 374 15.23 -3.20 -5.17
CA GLU A 374 15.46 -4.25 -4.19
C GLU A 374 14.34 -4.20 -3.14
N LEU A 375 13.71 -5.34 -2.90
CA LEU A 375 12.68 -5.51 -1.88
C LEU A 375 13.24 -6.37 -0.74
N PHE A 376 13.06 -5.90 0.49
CA PHE A 376 13.53 -6.58 1.69
C PHE A 376 12.40 -7.31 2.40
N ALA A 377 12.76 -8.31 3.21
CA ALA A 377 11.80 -9.19 3.87
C ALA A 377 10.76 -8.40 4.69
N PRO A 378 9.49 -8.87 4.73
CA PRO A 378 8.47 -8.24 5.55
C PRO A 378 8.80 -8.42 7.03
N LEU A 379 8.78 -7.32 7.78
CA LEU A 379 9.10 -7.27 9.20
C LEU A 379 8.13 -6.35 9.95
N PRO A 380 7.96 -6.52 11.28
CA PRO A 380 7.24 -5.55 12.10
C PRO A 380 7.82 -4.15 11.92
N TRP A 381 6.98 -3.12 11.96
CA TRP A 381 7.33 -1.76 11.52
C TRP A 381 8.70 -1.24 12.00
N TRP A 382 8.95 -1.23 13.30
CA TRP A 382 10.20 -0.72 13.87
C TRP A 382 11.44 -1.56 13.47
N GLU A 383 11.28 -2.87 13.32
CA GLU A 383 12.33 -3.77 12.83
C GLU A 383 12.58 -3.57 11.33
N ALA A 384 11.52 -3.33 10.55
CA ALA A 384 11.61 -3.01 9.12
C ALA A 384 12.35 -1.68 8.87
N LEU A 385 12.08 -0.64 9.67
CA LEU A 385 12.82 0.63 9.61
C LEU A 385 14.30 0.42 9.94
N SER A 386 14.60 -0.20 11.08
CA SER A 386 15.99 -0.41 11.52
C SER A 386 16.79 -1.27 10.55
N SER A 387 16.24 -2.41 10.13
CA SER A 387 16.93 -3.34 9.24
C SER A 387 17.11 -2.78 7.82
N GLY A 388 16.07 -2.17 7.26
CA GLY A 388 16.12 -1.52 5.95
C GLY A 388 17.13 -0.38 5.94
N MET A 389 17.12 0.47 6.95
CA MET A 389 18.02 1.62 7.01
C MET A 389 19.49 1.21 7.21
N ARG A 390 19.74 0.20 8.06
CA ARG A 390 21.08 -0.38 8.24
C ARG A 390 21.60 -0.99 6.94
N ALA A 391 20.78 -1.82 6.26
CA ALA A 391 21.18 -2.45 5.01
C ALA A 391 21.51 -1.39 3.95
N TRP A 392 20.67 -0.36 3.84
CA TRP A 392 20.87 0.75 2.91
C TRP A 392 22.14 1.56 3.17
N ASN A 393 22.36 2.00 4.42
CA ASN A 393 23.54 2.75 4.81
C ASN A 393 24.83 1.97 4.52
N ARG A 394 24.86 0.68 4.89
CA ARG A 394 26.01 -0.21 4.64
C ARG A 394 26.26 -0.43 3.15
N LYS A 395 25.20 -0.63 2.35
CA LYS A 395 25.31 -0.82 0.89
C LYS A 395 25.93 0.41 0.23
N ARG A 396 25.42 1.62 0.55
CA ARG A 396 25.94 2.88 -0.01
C ARG A 396 27.39 3.13 0.37
N LEU A 397 27.72 2.99 1.66
CA LEU A 397 29.08 3.17 2.14
C LEU A 397 30.03 2.14 1.50
N GLY A 398 29.63 0.87 1.45
CA GLY A 398 30.42 -0.21 0.87
C GLY A 398 30.77 0.03 -0.60
N VAL A 399 29.81 0.47 -1.42
CA VAL A 399 30.05 0.82 -2.83
C VAL A 399 31.06 1.96 -2.96
N SER A 400 30.89 3.05 -2.20
CA SER A 400 31.81 4.20 -2.26
C SER A 400 33.22 3.83 -1.78
N VAL A 401 33.33 3.04 -0.71
CA VAL A 401 34.62 2.54 -0.21
C VAL A 401 35.30 1.64 -1.24
N ALA A 402 34.57 0.71 -1.87
CA ALA A 402 35.15 -0.20 -2.86
C ALA A 402 35.70 0.55 -4.09
N LEU A 403 34.96 1.55 -4.59
CA LEU A 403 35.40 2.39 -5.71
C LEU A 403 36.66 3.20 -5.38
N LEU A 404 36.71 3.79 -4.18
CA LEU A 404 37.88 4.53 -3.71
C LEU A 404 39.08 3.61 -3.45
N ALA A 405 38.88 2.48 -2.79
CA ALA A 405 39.97 1.54 -2.50
C ALA A 405 40.62 1.00 -3.77
N THR A 406 39.82 0.73 -4.81
CA THR A 406 40.32 0.28 -6.12
C THR A 406 41.18 1.35 -6.79
N SER A 407 40.78 2.63 -6.72
CA SER A 407 41.52 3.74 -7.34
C SER A 407 42.76 4.17 -6.56
N GLN A 408 42.77 3.98 -5.23
CA GLN A 408 43.82 4.47 -4.35
C GLN A 408 44.77 3.36 -3.85
N GLY A 409 44.54 2.12 -4.29
CA GLY A 409 45.41 0.98 -4.04
C GLY A 409 45.31 0.44 -2.61
N GLY A 410 44.08 0.30 -2.10
CA GLY A 410 43.77 -0.45 -0.88
C GLY A 410 42.87 0.27 0.12
N ILE A 411 42.07 -0.49 0.87
CA ILE A 411 41.19 0.03 1.95
C ILE A 411 42.03 0.56 3.11
N GLU A 412 43.19 -0.04 3.36
CA GLU A 412 44.10 0.30 4.46
C GLU A 412 44.68 1.72 4.37
N LYS A 413 44.56 2.38 3.21
CA LYS A 413 44.97 3.76 2.99
C LYS A 413 43.87 4.77 3.27
N LEU A 414 42.64 4.32 3.50
CA LEU A 414 41.49 5.18 3.73
C LEU A 414 41.34 5.51 5.22
N GLU A 415 40.79 6.69 5.48
CA GLU A 415 40.23 7.11 6.76
C GLU A 415 38.91 7.84 6.52
N ALA A 416 38.04 7.81 7.53
CA ALA A 416 36.73 8.45 7.49
C ALA A 416 36.66 9.58 8.53
N VAL A 417 36.05 10.68 8.12
CA VAL A 417 35.64 11.77 9.01
C VAL A 417 34.14 11.91 8.84
N ALA A 418 33.40 11.93 9.96
CA ALA A 418 31.96 12.09 9.91
C ALA A 418 31.51 13.31 10.70
N GLU A 419 30.58 14.07 10.12
CA GLU A 419 29.97 15.25 10.71
C GLU A 419 28.46 15.07 10.73
N TYR A 420 27.81 15.39 11.85
CA TYR A 420 26.35 15.32 11.93
C TYR A 420 25.74 16.53 11.21
N GLN A 421 24.87 16.27 10.25
CA GLN A 421 24.15 17.26 9.46
C GLN A 421 22.65 17.15 9.79
N PRO A 422 22.07 18.12 10.52
CA PRO A 422 20.65 18.12 10.88
C PRO A 422 19.70 18.07 9.67
N GLU A 423 20.10 18.67 8.55
CA GLU A 423 19.28 18.83 7.34
C GLU A 423 18.96 17.48 6.69
N ILE A 424 19.90 16.53 6.72
CA ILE A 424 19.71 15.16 6.22
C ILE A 424 19.35 14.17 7.34
N GLN A 425 19.21 14.66 8.58
CA GLN A 425 19.03 13.85 9.79
C GLN A 425 20.01 12.67 9.84
N GLY A 426 21.30 12.96 9.68
CA GLY A 426 22.32 11.93 9.48
C GLY A 426 23.73 12.45 9.64
N TYR A 427 24.70 11.57 9.41
CA TYR A 427 26.11 11.91 9.33
C TYR A 427 26.55 12.02 7.88
N GLU A 428 27.18 13.12 7.51
CA GLU A 428 27.93 13.18 6.26
C GLU A 428 29.31 12.55 6.49
N VAL A 429 29.57 11.42 5.85
CA VAL A 429 30.82 10.67 5.97
C VAL A 429 31.74 11.05 4.81
N GLY A 430 32.81 11.79 5.11
CA GLY A 430 33.91 12.07 4.19
C GLY A 430 34.95 10.97 4.22
N LEU A 431 35.22 10.34 3.08
CA LEU A 431 36.29 9.36 2.89
C LEU A 431 37.51 10.07 2.30
N ARG A 432 38.68 9.89 2.91
CA ARG A 432 39.95 10.47 2.44
C ARG A 432 41.13 9.52 2.62
N LEU A 433 42.27 9.90 2.03
CA LEU A 433 43.52 9.16 2.21
C LEU A 433 44.19 9.54 3.53
N LYS A 434 44.78 8.54 4.19
CA LYS A 434 45.55 8.73 5.42
C LYS A 434 46.65 9.77 5.21
N GLY A 435 46.68 10.77 6.09
CA GLY A 435 47.64 11.87 6.02
C GLY A 435 47.31 12.97 5.01
N GLY A 436 46.20 12.84 4.26
CA GLY A 436 45.65 13.90 3.41
C GLY A 436 44.46 14.59 4.08
N GLU A 437 44.26 15.87 3.77
CA GLU A 437 43.10 16.62 4.26
C GLU A 437 41.91 16.59 3.30
N GLU A 438 42.14 16.29 2.01
CA GLU A 438 41.15 16.35 0.95
C GLU A 438 40.16 15.17 1.01
N ILE A 439 38.86 15.48 0.99
CA ILE A 439 37.78 14.49 0.96
C ILE A 439 37.63 13.98 -0.48
N ALA A 440 37.89 12.69 -0.68
CA ALA A 440 37.81 12.02 -1.97
C ALA A 440 36.37 11.59 -2.34
N ALA A 441 35.54 11.26 -1.35
CA ALA A 441 34.10 11.04 -1.55
C ALA A 441 33.30 11.38 -0.30
N ARG A 442 32.02 11.71 -0.49
CA ARG A 442 31.05 11.93 0.59
C ARG A 442 29.91 10.93 0.48
N VAL A 443 29.53 10.34 1.61
CA VAL A 443 28.44 9.37 1.70
C VAL A 443 27.60 9.71 2.92
N PRO A 444 26.28 9.95 2.78
CA PRO A 444 25.44 10.17 3.94
C PRO A 444 25.13 8.84 4.64
N TRP A 445 25.13 8.89 5.96
CA TRP A 445 24.74 7.82 6.87
C TRP A 445 23.53 8.28 7.68
N LEU A 446 22.34 7.86 7.27
CA LEU A 446 21.08 8.39 7.78
C LEU A 446 20.72 7.77 9.14
N VAL A 447 20.09 8.56 10.02
CA VAL A 447 19.48 8.05 11.25
C VAL A 447 18.24 7.22 10.90
N VAL A 448 17.98 6.16 11.66
CA VAL A 448 16.74 5.37 11.53
C VAL A 448 15.55 6.25 11.89
N PRO A 449 14.53 6.40 11.02
CA PRO A 449 13.32 7.14 11.36
C PRO A 449 12.62 6.54 12.58
N ASP A 450 12.15 7.40 13.48
CA ASP A 450 11.50 7.00 14.74
C ASP A 450 10.65 8.16 15.29
N VAL A 451 9.79 7.88 16.27
CA VAL A 451 9.12 8.91 17.09
C VAL A 451 10.10 9.68 18.00
N ALA A 452 11.25 9.07 18.30
CA ALA A 452 12.38 9.69 18.97
C ALA A 452 13.70 9.21 18.35
N PRO A 453 14.14 9.81 17.22
CA PRO A 453 15.36 9.41 16.51
C PRO A 453 16.59 9.41 17.42
N ASP A 454 17.40 8.35 17.36
CA ASP A 454 18.59 8.17 18.19
C ASP A 454 19.88 8.36 17.38
N ARG A 455 20.41 9.58 17.44
CA ARG A 455 21.68 9.94 16.81
C ARG A 455 22.85 9.12 17.35
N ASP A 456 22.88 8.82 18.64
CA ASP A 456 24.00 8.12 19.28
C ASP A 456 24.00 6.63 18.92
N ALA A 457 22.83 6.03 18.72
CA ALA A 457 22.72 4.70 18.10
C ALA A 457 23.22 4.70 16.65
N SER A 458 22.89 5.72 15.86
CA SER A 458 23.37 5.85 14.47
C SER A 458 24.89 5.99 14.40
N TRP A 459 25.50 6.80 15.28
CA TRP A 459 26.95 6.92 15.40
C TRP A 459 27.63 5.59 15.73
N ARG A 460 27.06 4.83 16.68
CA ARG A 460 27.58 3.50 17.06
C ARG A 460 27.54 2.55 15.87
N ASP A 461 26.43 2.47 15.14
CA ASP A 461 26.30 1.60 13.96
C ASP A 461 27.30 1.99 12.85
N LEU A 462 27.51 3.29 12.60
CA LEU A 462 28.54 3.78 11.67
C LEU A 462 29.95 3.40 12.13
N SER A 463 30.26 3.64 13.41
CA SER A 463 31.58 3.35 14.00
C SER A 463 31.90 1.86 13.93
N ASP A 464 30.93 1.01 14.27
CA ASP A 464 31.08 -0.44 14.22
C ASP A 464 31.27 -0.91 12.77
N CYS A 465 30.48 -0.39 11.81
CA CYS A 465 30.63 -0.72 10.39
C CYS A 465 32.02 -0.37 9.84
N LEU A 466 32.55 0.83 10.12
CA LEU A 466 33.87 1.24 9.65
C LEU A 466 34.99 0.49 10.37
N ARG A 467 34.81 0.18 11.66
CA ARG A 467 35.75 -0.64 12.43
C ARG A 467 35.86 -2.06 11.88
N GLU A 468 34.73 -2.69 11.54
CA GLU A 468 34.68 -4.01 10.88
C GLU A 468 35.43 -3.99 9.54
N ALA A 469 35.37 -2.87 8.81
CA ALA A 469 36.11 -2.68 7.56
C ALA A 469 37.59 -2.27 7.74
N GLY A 470 38.06 -2.06 8.97
CA GLY A 470 39.44 -1.61 9.24
C GLY A 470 39.72 -0.15 8.88
N ILE A 471 38.68 0.68 8.73
CA ILE A 471 38.79 2.09 8.36
C ILE A 471 38.69 2.94 9.63
N PRO A 472 39.72 3.71 10.00
CA PRO A 472 39.66 4.62 11.14
C PRO A 472 38.56 5.68 10.93
N LEU A 473 37.78 5.94 11.96
CA LEU A 473 36.75 6.97 11.99
C LEU A 473 37.11 8.04 13.01
N SER A 474 37.01 9.31 12.62
CA SER A 474 37.03 10.46 13.53
C SER A 474 35.76 11.29 13.37
N GLN A 475 35.36 11.95 14.45
CA GLN A 475 34.20 12.84 14.44
C GLN A 475 34.66 14.28 14.24
N SER A 476 34.09 14.94 13.24
CA SER A 476 34.13 16.40 13.13
C SER A 476 32.96 16.95 13.94
N VAL A 477 33.26 17.85 14.88
CA VAL A 477 32.23 18.65 15.54
C VAL A 477 32.20 19.98 14.79
N ALA A 478 31.08 20.28 14.13
CA ALA A 478 30.88 21.57 13.48
C ALA A 478 31.24 22.69 14.47
N ARG A 479 32.11 23.62 14.06
CA ARG A 479 32.27 24.88 14.80
C ARG A 479 30.93 25.59 14.68
N LEU A 480 30.14 25.58 15.77
CA LEU A 480 28.90 26.35 15.87
C LEU A 480 29.17 27.76 15.33
N HIS A 481 28.52 28.12 14.23
CA HIS A 481 28.54 29.47 13.67
C HIS A 481 27.45 30.32 14.31
#